data_AF-A0A6C8GUF0-F1
#
_entry.id   AF-A0A6C8GUF0-F1
#
_cell.length_a   1.000
_cell.length_b   1.000
_cell.length_c   1.000
_cell.angle_alpha   90.00
_cell.angle_beta   90.00
_cell.angle_gamma   90.00
#
_symmetry.space_group_name_H-M   'P 1'
#
loop_
_entity.id
_entity.type
_entity.pdbx_description
1 polymer ?
#
loop_
_entity_poly.entity_id
_entity_poly.type
_entity_poly.pdbx_seq_one_letter_code
_entity_poly.pdbx_strand_id
1 'polypeptide(L)' 'MEVWTTETPGGTGAVKLHCWSKPEQTVDLSGASVTTPVDFPLSAMMVAQSGGTLQNMTAGDFYSPTTFTITYQ' A
#
# COMPACT_ATOMS: atom_id res chain seq x y z
N MET A 1 -4.81 7.26 -5.39
CA MET A 1 -4.93 5.99 -4.64
C MET A 1 -3.92 6.02 -3.52
N GLU A 2 -4.30 5.49 -2.36
CA GLU A 2 -3.39 5.20 -1.25
C GLU A 2 -3.28 3.69 -1.05
N VAL A 3 -2.12 3.24 -0.58
CA VAL A 3 -1.83 1.84 -0.26
C VAL A 3 -1.34 1.76 1.18
N TRP A 4 -1.72 0.71 1.91
CA TRP A 4 -1.44 0.54 3.33
C TRP A 4 -0.92 -0.87 3.64
N THR A 5 -0.10 -1.01 4.69
CA THR A 5 0.57 -2.25 5.13
C THR A 5 -0.31 -3.20 5.97
N THR A 6 -1.63 -3.07 5.84
CA THR A 6 -2.62 -3.89 6.57
C THR A 6 -3.77 -4.20 5.63
N GLU A 7 -4.57 -5.23 5.93
CA GLU A 7 -5.74 -5.61 5.13
C GLU A 7 -6.85 -4.56 5.11
N THR A 8 -6.90 -3.70 6.13
CA THR A 8 -7.85 -2.59 6.23
C THR A 8 -7.13 -1.26 6.07
N PRO A 9 -7.51 -0.40 5.10
CA PRO A 9 -6.93 0.94 4.95
C PRO A 9 -7.11 1.78 6.21
N GLY A 10 -6.03 2.41 6.69
CA GLY A 10 -6.07 3.27 7.88
C GLY A 10 -6.41 2.55 9.19
N GLY A 11 -6.33 1.21 9.23
CA GLY A 11 -6.50 0.43 10.45
C GLY A 11 -5.39 0.66 11.49
N THR A 12 -5.56 0.10 12.69
CA THR A 12 -4.54 0.16 13.74
C THR A 12 -3.23 -0.46 13.25
N GLY A 13 -2.12 0.29 13.36
CA GLY A 13 -0.80 -0.15 12.89
C GLY A 13 -0.57 -0.03 11.38
N ALA A 14 -1.54 0.48 10.62
CA ALA A 14 -1.39 0.68 9.18
C ALA A 14 -0.38 1.79 8.88
N VAL A 15 0.61 1.49 8.04
CA VAL A 15 1.55 2.48 7.49
C VAL A 15 1.11 2.81 6.07
N LYS A 16 0.95 4.10 5.78
CA LYS A 16 0.65 4.57 4.43
C LYS A 16 1.88 4.49 3.55
N LEU A 17 1.80 3.75 2.46
CA LEU A 17 2.81 3.75 1.40
C LEU A 17 2.52 4.93 0.45
N HIS A 18 3.54 5.72 0.16
CA HIS A 18 3.43 6.84 -0.78
C HIS A 18 4.68 6.94 -1.65
N CYS A 19 4.57 7.45 -2.88
CA CYS A 19 5.70 7.43 -3.82
C CYS A 19 6.83 8.41 -3.50
N TRP A 20 6.55 9.48 -2.73
CA TRP A 20 7.51 10.57 -2.46
C TRP A 20 8.38 10.35 -1.22
N SER A 21 7.94 9.54 -0.26
CA SER A 21 8.77 9.02 0.83
C SER A 21 8.59 7.50 0.85
N LYS A 22 9.65 6.72 0.88
CA LYS A 22 9.54 5.26 0.69
C LYS A 22 9.70 4.59 2.05
N PRO A 23 8.62 4.44 2.85
CA PRO A 23 8.75 3.84 4.17
C PRO A 23 9.18 2.38 4.01
N GLU A 24 10.37 2.07 4.51
CA GLU A 24 10.90 0.71 4.52
C GLU A 24 10.01 -0.20 5.37
N GLN A 25 9.76 -1.41 4.86
CA GLN A 25 9.00 -2.44 5.56
C GLN A 25 9.91 -3.64 5.77
N THR A 26 10.24 -3.93 7.03
CA THR A 26 11.00 -5.12 7.40
C THR A 26 10.04 -6.28 7.55
N VAL A 27 10.27 -7.36 6.79
CA VAL A 27 9.51 -8.59 6.86
C VAL A 27 10.43 -9.70 7.34
N ASP A 28 10.06 -10.37 8.43
CA ASP A 28 10.78 -11.56 8.89
C ASP A 28 10.42 -12.76 8.01
N LEU A 29 11.44 -13.34 7.37
CA LEU A 29 11.31 -14.52 6.51
C LEU A 29 11.91 -15.78 7.15
N SER A 30 12.30 -15.75 8.43
CA SER A 30 12.96 -16.88 9.11
C SER A 30 12.15 -18.19 9.09
N GLY A 31 10.82 -18.10 9.09
CA GLY A 31 9.91 -19.23 9.00
C GLY A 31 9.44 -19.59 7.58
N ALA A 32 9.87 -18.84 6.56
CA ALA A 32 9.44 -19.05 5.19
C ALA A 32 10.04 -20.35 4.62
N SER A 33 9.22 -21.13 3.91
CA SER A 33 9.67 -22.31 3.19
C SER A 33 8.88 -22.49 1.90
N VAL A 34 9.27 -23.47 1.08
CA VAL A 34 8.54 -23.81 -0.16
C VAL A 34 7.07 -24.18 0.11
N THR A 35 6.78 -24.72 1.28
CA THR A 35 5.41 -25.12 1.69
C THR A 35 4.78 -24.16 2.68
N THR A 36 5.51 -23.15 3.14
CA THR A 36 5.06 -22.17 4.13
C THR A 36 5.37 -20.77 3.62
N PRO A 37 4.50 -20.19 2.76
CA PRO A 37 4.70 -18.85 2.25
C PRO A 37 4.50 -17.80 3.35
N VAL A 38 5.05 -16.61 3.12
CA VAL A 38 4.81 -15.42 3.93
C VAL A 38 3.90 -14.48 3.16
N ASP A 39 2.75 -14.17 3.73
CA ASP A 39 1.82 -13.21 3.18
C ASP A 39 2.11 -11.82 3.76
N PHE A 40 2.28 -10.82 2.89
CA PHE A 40 2.41 -9.42 3.29
C PHE A 40 1.08 -8.70 3.08
N PRO A 41 0.36 -8.31 4.15
CA PRO A 41 -0.96 -7.73 4.01
C PRO A 41 -0.88 -6.34 3.38
N LEU A 42 -1.71 -6.12 2.37
CA LEU A 42 -1.84 -4.85 1.67
C LEU A 42 -3.30 -4.52 1.45
N SER A 43 -3.62 -3.23 1.54
CA SER A 43 -4.91 -2.70 1.14
C SER A 43 -4.77 -1.39 0.39
N ALA A 44 -5.74 -1.10 -0.47
CA ALA A 44 -5.74 0.10 -1.29
C ALA A 44 -7.09 0.81 -1.23
N MET A 45 -7.06 2.14 -1.25
CA MET A 45 -8.25 2.98 -1.24
C MET A 45 -8.10 4.16 -2.19
N MET A 46 -9.16 4.50 -2.91
CA MET A 46 -9.23 5.77 -3.63
C MET A 46 -9.55 6.88 -2.64
N VAL A 47 -8.73 7.94 -2.65
CA VAL A 47 -8.90 9.11 -1.80
C VAL A 47 -8.73 10.36 -2.64
N ALA A 48 -9.33 11.46 -2.19
CA ALA A 48 -9.01 12.78 -2.72
C ALA A 48 -7.54 13.11 -2.44
N GLN A 49 -6.89 13.83 -3.36
CA GLN A 49 -5.57 14.40 -3.11
C GLN A 49 -5.65 15.32 -1.87
N SER A 50 -4.55 15.41 -1.11
CA SER A 50 -4.47 16.31 0.05
C SER A 50 -4.90 17.74 -0.32
N GLY A 51 -5.86 18.29 0.43
CA GLY A 51 -6.48 19.60 0.16
C GLY A 51 -7.58 19.60 -0.90
N GLY A 52 -7.84 18.47 -1.56
CA GLY A 52 -8.95 18.29 -2.50
C GLY A 52 -10.25 17.90 -1.79
N THR A 53 -11.37 18.39 -2.30
CA THR A 53 -12.72 17.96 -1.89
C THR A 53 -13.35 17.14 -3.01
N LEU A 54 -14.40 16.38 -2.69
CA LEU A 54 -15.18 15.64 -3.71
C LEU A 54 -15.74 16.57 -4.81
N GLN A 55 -15.98 17.84 -4.48
CA GLN A 55 -16.50 18.84 -5.42
C GLN A 55 -15.47 19.22 -6.50
N ASN A 56 -14.18 19.00 -6.23
CA ASN A 56 -13.09 19.30 -7.16
C ASN A 56 -12.74 18.09 -8.05
N MET A 57 -13.44 16.96 -7.90
CA MET A 57 -13.16 15.74 -8.65
C MET A 57 -14.05 15.69 -9.90
N THR A 58 -13.44 15.47 -11.07
CA THR A 58 -14.17 15.20 -12.30
C THR A 58 -14.46 13.71 -12.41
N ALA A 59 -15.71 13.34 -12.70
CA ALA A 59 -16.08 11.96 -12.91
C ALA A 59 -15.43 11.41 -14.19
N GLY A 60 -14.93 10.18 -14.13
CA GLY A 60 -14.29 9.51 -15.25
C GLY A 60 -13.49 8.30 -14.79
N ASP A 61 -12.88 7.63 -15.76
CA ASP A 61 -12.04 6.48 -15.50
C ASP A 61 -10.72 6.90 -14.87
N PHE A 62 -10.27 6.14 -13.88
CA PHE A 62 -9.01 6.37 -13.18
C PHE A 62 -8.13 5.12 -13.26
N TYR A 63 -6.86 5.31 -13.63
CA TYR A 63 -5.86 4.24 -13.69
C TYR A 63 -4.57 4.69 -12.99
N SER A 64 -4.03 3.83 -12.13
CA SER A 64 -2.85 4.12 -11.32
C SER A 64 -2.01 2.87 -11.14
N PRO A 65 -1.11 2.53 -12.09
CA PRO A 65 -0.24 1.38 -11.97
C PRO A 65 0.77 1.60 -10.83
N THR A 66 1.19 0.52 -10.17
CA THR A 66 2.18 0.56 -9.09
C THR A 66 3.13 -0.63 -9.21
N THR A 67 4.40 -0.42 -8.87
CA THR A 67 5.43 -1.47 -8.89
C THR A 67 5.91 -1.73 -7.47
N PHE A 68 5.87 -3.00 -7.05
CA PHE A 68 6.47 -3.46 -5.81
C PHE A 68 7.81 -4.15 -6.13
N THR A 69 8.87 -3.70 -5.46
CA THR A 69 10.20 -4.30 -5.58
C THR A 69 10.51 -5.04 -4.28
N ILE A 70 10.84 -6.32 -4.40
CA ILE A 70 11.31 -7.14 -3.28
C ILE A 70 12.82 -7.29 -3.42
N THR A 71 13.55 -6.91 -2.38
CA THR A 71 15.00 -7.03 -2.31
C THR A 71 15.34 -7.97 -1.16
N TYR A 72 16.13 -9.01 -1.45
CA TYR A 72 16.68 -9.91 -0.45
C TYR A 72 18.07 -9.43 -0.03
N GLN A 73 18.42 -9.63 1.24
CA GLN A 73 19.75 -9.35 1.79
C GLN A 73 20.52 -10.66 2.02
#